data_AF-A0A059B9M3-F1
#
_entry.id   AF-A0A059B9M3-F1
#
_cell.length_a   1.000
_cell.length_b   1.000
_cell.length_c   1.000
_cell.angle_alpha   90.00
_cell.angle_beta   90.00
_cell.angle_gamma   90.00
#
_symmetry.space_group_name_H-M   'P 1'
#
loop_
_entity.id
_entity.type
_entity.pdbx_description
1 polymer ?
#
loop_
_entity_poly.entity_id
_entity_poly.type
_entity_poly.pdbx_seq_one_letter_code
_entity_poly.pdbx_strand_id
1 'polypeptide(L)'
;MSLWVEHLGDLEDSSREPQSTERMKRVNKIAKRNYRAYADEDQQSPKEMRGHLMQCPIHLSKEGKVGPLASFETFPRVGGKILRLPTTLPDTITT
;
A
#
# COMPACT_ATOMS: atom_id res chain seq x y z
N MET A 1 3.97 1.68 19.42
CA MET A 1 2.58 1.30 19.78
C MET A 1 1.57 2.27 19.19
N SER A 2 1.53 3.54 19.60
CA SER A 2 0.54 4.53 19.16
C SER A 2 0.37 4.65 17.63
N LEU A 3 1.47 4.75 16.87
CA LEU A 3 1.41 4.83 15.39
C LEU A 3 0.77 3.61 14.72
N TRP A 4 0.98 2.42 15.28
CA TRP A 4 0.40 1.19 14.71
C TRP A 4 -1.10 1.15 14.90
N VAL A 5 -1.58 1.62 16.06
CA VAL A 5 -3.00 1.71 16.38
C VAL A 5 -3.70 2.69 15.46
N GLU A 6 -3.10 3.85 15.23
CA GLU A 6 -3.63 4.86 14.32
C GLU A 6 -3.74 4.32 12.89
N HIS A 7 -2.68 3.68 12.37
CA HIS A 7 -2.66 3.22 10.98
C HIS A 7 -3.44 1.91 10.74
N LEU A 8 -3.57 1.03 11.74
CA LEU A 8 -4.30 -0.24 11.62
C LEU A 8 -5.73 -0.20 12.19
N GLY A 9 -6.10 0.90 12.84
CA GLY A 9 -7.41 1.11 13.46
C GLY A 9 -7.70 0.22 14.66
N ASP A 10 -6.68 -0.40 15.27
CA ASP A 10 -6.85 -1.30 16.42
C ASP A 10 -5.53 -1.51 17.19
N LEU A 11 -5.67 -1.82 18.47
CA LEU A 11 -4.63 -2.16 19.42
C LEU A 11 -4.51 -3.68 19.52
N GLU A 12 -4.29 -4.34 18.38
CA GLU A 12 -3.99 -5.76 18.42
C GLU A 12 -2.63 -6.01 19.08
N ASP A 13 -2.51 -7.14 19.77
CA ASP A 13 -1.25 -7.70 20.28
C ASP A 13 -0.22 -7.91 19.14
N SER A 14 -0.67 -7.82 17.87
CA SER A 14 0.17 -7.80 16.66
C SER A 14 1.25 -6.71 16.64
N SER A 15 1.12 -5.70 17.49
CA SER A 15 2.11 -4.64 17.65
C SER A 15 3.28 -5.02 18.58
N ARG A 16 3.15 -6.02 19.46
CA ARG A 16 4.13 -6.32 20.53
C ARG A 16 5.41 -7.01 20.02
N GLU A 17 5.35 -7.68 18.88
CA GLU A 17 6.45 -8.41 18.23
C GLU A 17 6.29 -8.25 16.72
N PRO A 18 6.64 -7.07 16.18
CA PRO A 18 6.49 -6.76 14.75
C PRO A 18 7.32 -7.69 13.85
N GLN A 19 8.31 -8.39 14.42
CA GLN A 19 9.14 -9.38 13.73
C GLN A 19 8.44 -10.72 13.45
N SER A 20 7.28 -10.98 14.09
CA SER A 20 6.57 -12.24 13.89
C SER A 20 5.94 -12.32 12.50
N THR A 21 6.23 -13.41 11.78
CA THR A 21 5.67 -13.68 10.45
C THR A 21 4.14 -13.69 10.44
N GLU A 22 3.50 -14.18 11.51
CA GLU A 22 2.04 -14.21 11.63
C GLU A 22 1.46 -12.78 11.68
N ARG A 23 2.10 -11.91 12.46
CA ARG A 23 1.70 -10.51 12.62
C ARG A 23 1.91 -9.75 11.32
N MET A 24 3.05 -9.93 10.66
CA MET A 24 3.30 -9.32 9.35
C MET A 24 2.33 -9.80 8.27
N LYS A 25 1.92 -11.09 8.28
CA LYS A 25 0.87 -11.61 7.38
C LYS A 25 -0.47 -10.90 7.61
N ARG A 26 -0.83 -10.63 8.87
CA ARG A 26 -2.06 -9.92 9.23
C ARG A 26 -2.03 -8.45 8.80
N VAL A 27 -0.94 -7.75 9.08
CA VAL A 27 -0.71 -6.36 8.65
C VAL A 27 -0.84 -6.26 7.13
N ASN A 28 -0.19 -7.16 6.39
CA ASN A 28 -0.29 -7.24 4.94
C ASN A 28 -1.72 -7.51 4.45
N LYS A 29 -2.52 -8.31 5.17
CA LYS A 29 -3.92 -8.56 4.84
C LYS A 29 -4.77 -7.30 5.00
N ILE A 30 -4.57 -6.54 6.07
CA ILE A 30 -5.26 -5.25 6.31
C ILE A 30 -4.88 -4.26 5.21
N ALA A 31 -3.58 -4.08 4.96
CA ALA A 31 -3.06 -3.18 3.94
C ALA A 31 -3.61 -3.49 2.53
N LYS A 32 -3.70 -4.78 2.16
CA LYS A 32 -4.29 -5.24 0.89
C LYS A 32 -5.79 -4.95 0.79
N ARG A 33 -6.54 -5.20 1.87
CA ARG A 33 -7.98 -4.90 1.91
C ARG A 33 -8.23 -3.40 1.77
N ASN A 34 -7.48 -2.60 2.52
CA ASN A 34 -7.59 -1.14 2.49
C ASN A 34 -7.25 -0.58 1.11
N TYR A 35 -6.20 -1.06 0.46
CA TYR A 35 -5.86 -0.62 -0.90
C TYR A 35 -6.96 -0.95 -1.91
N ARG A 36 -7.58 -2.13 -1.83
CA ARG A 36 -8.71 -2.50 -2.71
C ARG A 36 -9.95 -1.64 -2.49
N ALA A 37 -10.22 -1.24 -1.24
CA ALA A 37 -11.31 -0.34 -0.91
C ALA A 37 -11.02 1.09 -1.41
N TYR A 38 -9.77 1.55 -1.28
CA TYR A 38 -9.32 2.84 -1.76
C TYR A 38 -9.35 2.97 -3.29
N ALA A 39 -8.93 1.92 -4.00
CA ALA A 39 -8.87 1.88 -5.45
C ALA A 39 -10.19 1.41 -6.10
N ASP A 40 -11.27 1.29 -5.32
CA ASP A 40 -12.59 1.00 -5.85
C ASP A 40 -13.18 2.27 -6.50
N GLU A 41 -13.60 2.16 -7.76
CA GLU A 41 -14.18 3.28 -8.51
C GLU A 41 -15.68 3.44 -8.22
N ASP A 42 -16.34 2.47 -7.56
CA ASP A 42 -17.73 2.59 -7.17
C ASP A 42 -17.92 3.53 -5.97
N GLN A 43 -18.10 4.82 -6.28
CA GLN A 43 -18.35 5.86 -5.28
C GLN A 43 -19.78 5.83 -4.71
N GLN A 44 -20.69 5.03 -5.26
CA GLN A 44 -22.06 4.92 -4.75
C GLN A 44 -22.14 3.99 -3.54
N SER A 45 -21.20 3.04 -3.41
CA SER A 45 -21.08 2.13 -2.27
C SER A 45 -19.64 2.04 -1.71
N PRO A 46 -19.12 3.14 -1.14
CA PRO A 46 -17.73 3.18 -0.69
C PRO A 46 -17.47 2.12 0.39
N LYS A 47 -16.45 1.28 0.16
CA LYS A 47 -16.04 0.25 1.11
C LYS A 47 -15.28 0.88 2.27
N GLU A 48 -15.73 0.60 3.49
CA GLU A 48 -15.04 1.08 4.70
C GLU A 48 -13.63 0.47 4.83
N MET A 49 -12.64 1.35 4.96
CA MET A 49 -11.26 1.00 5.30
C MET A 49 -11.11 0.86 6.81
N ARG A 50 -10.18 0.00 7.24
CA ARG A 50 -9.79 -0.13 8.65
C ARG A 50 -8.45 0.56 8.88
N GLY A 51 -8.47 1.75 9.48
CA GLY A 51 -7.27 2.59 9.60
C GLY A 51 -6.79 3.10 8.23
N HIS A 52 -5.56 3.62 8.19
CA HIS A 52 -5.01 4.32 7.02
C HIS A 52 -3.89 3.53 6.30
N LEU A 53 -3.44 2.40 6.85
CA LEU A 53 -2.37 1.62 6.23
C LEU A 53 -2.86 0.96 4.95
N MET A 54 -2.15 1.18 3.84
CA MET A 54 -2.43 0.57 2.54
C MET A 54 -1.18 -0.10 2.00
N GLN A 55 -1.39 -1.14 1.17
CA GLN A 55 -0.29 -1.74 0.43
C GLN A 55 0.21 -0.75 -0.62
N CYS A 56 1.52 -0.57 -0.73
CA CYS A 56 2.09 0.09 -1.90
C CYS A 56 1.77 -0.77 -3.14
N PRO A 57 1.21 -0.19 -4.22
CA PRO A 57 0.72 -0.94 -5.39
C PRO A 57 1.84 -1.40 -6.34
N ILE A 58 2.87 -2.01 -5.77
CA ILE A 58 4.00 -2.61 -6.46
C ILE A 58 3.99 -4.12 -6.26
N HIS A 59 4.47 -4.83 -7.27
CA HIS A 59 4.70 -6.26 -7.26
C HIS A 59 6.21 -6.52 -7.29
N LEU A 60 6.66 -7.50 -6.51
CA LEU A 60 8.04 -7.97 -6.52
C LEU A 60 8.05 -9.37 -7.16
N SER A 61 8.80 -9.51 -8.25
CA SER A 61 9.03 -10.83 -8.87
C SER A 61 9.94 -11.69 -7.99
N LYS A 62 10.00 -13.00 -8.28
CA LYS A 62 10.90 -13.93 -7.57
C LYS A 62 12.38 -13.55 -7.73
N GLU A 63 12.70 -12.86 -8.82
CA GLU A 63 14.03 -12.35 -9.17
C GLU A 63 14.29 -10.95 -8.59
N GLY A 64 13.38 -10.41 -7.78
CA GLY A 64 13.52 -9.10 -7.13
C GLY A 64 13.20 -7.91 -8.04
N LYS A 65 12.62 -8.13 -9.23
CA LYS A 65 12.21 -7.02 -10.11
C LYS A 65 10.96 -6.36 -9.56
N VAL A 66 10.96 -5.02 -9.53
CA VAL A 66 9.81 -4.21 -9.13
C VAL A 66 8.93 -3.93 -10.34
N GLY A 67 7.66 -4.31 -10.27
CA GLY A 67 6.63 -4.04 -11.26
C GLY A 67 5.42 -3.33 -10.63
N PRO A 68 4.50 -2.78 -11.44
CA PRO A 68 3.20 -2.36 -10.92
C PRO A 68 2.39 -3.59 -10.49
N LEU A 69 1.48 -3.42 -9.53
CA LEU A 69 0.50 -4.46 -9.21
C LEU A 69 -0.46 -4.63 -10.40
N ALA A 70 -0.78 -5.87 -10.78
CA ALA A 70 -1.69 -6.15 -11.89
C ALA A 70 -3.03 -5.41 -11.70
N SER A 71 -3.51 -4.77 -12.77
CA SER A 71 -4.70 -3.89 -12.78
C SER A 71 -4.54 -2.54 -12.07
N PHE A 72 -3.36 -2.22 -11.53
CA PHE A 72 -3.05 -0.96 -10.87
C PHE A 72 -1.73 -0.39 -11.41
N GLU A 73 -1.75 0.11 -12.65
CA GLU A 73 -0.58 0.75 -13.27
C GLU A 73 -0.47 2.24 -12.94
N THR A 74 -1.60 2.85 -12.59
CA THR A 74 -1.71 4.28 -12.27
C THR A 74 -2.37 4.48 -10.91
N PHE A 75 -2.09 5.63 -10.28
CA PHE A 75 -2.77 6.02 -9.05
C PHE A 75 -4.25 6.28 -9.34
N PRO A 76 -5.18 5.74 -8.51
CA PRO A 76 -6.61 6.00 -8.65
C PRO A 76 -6.88 7.50 -8.75
N ARG A 77 -7.80 7.88 -9.65
CA ARG A 77 -8.23 9.26 -9.96
C ARG A 77 -7.19 10.18 -10.61
N VAL A 78 -5.93 10.15 -10.19
CA VAL A 78 -4.87 11.06 -10.70
C VAL A 78 -4.30 10.56 -12.03
N GLY A 79 -4.29 9.24 -12.27
CA GLY A 79 -3.79 8.66 -13.52
C GLY A 79 -2.26 8.69 -13.69
N GLY A 80 -1.53 9.21 -12.70
CA GLY A 80 -0.06 9.17 -12.68
C GLY A 80 0.44 7.73 -12.54
N LYS A 81 1.51 7.38 -13.26
CA LYS A 81 2.09 6.03 -13.20
C LYS A 81 2.65 5.73 -11.80
N ILE A 82 2.39 4.53 -11.31
CA ILE A 82 2.89 4.07 -10.00
C ILE A 82 4.40 3.89 -10.01
N LEU A 83 4.95 3.35 -11.10
CA LEU A 83 6.39 3.31 -11.29
C LEU A 83 6.87 4.61 -11.93
N ARG A 84 7.94 5.16 -11.35
CA ARG A 84 8.58 6.37 -11.85
C ARG A 84 9.03 6.15 -13.29
N LEU A 85 8.72 7.11 -14.16
CA LEU A 85 9.30 7.20 -15.48
C LEU A 85 10.65 7.93 -15.41
N PRO A 86 11.64 7.51 -16.21
CA PRO A 86 12.84 8.30 -16.41
C PRO A 86 12.46 9.73 -16.83
N THR A 87 13.09 10.72 -16.21
CA THR A 87 12.89 12.14 -16.54
C THR A 87 14.15 12.70 -17.19
N THR A 88 14.00 13.74 -18.00
CA THR A 88 15.15 14.50 -18.55
C THR A 88 15.81 15.41 -17.51
N LEU A 89 15.25 15.49 -16.30
CA LEU A 89 15.78 16.30 -15.21
C LEU A 89 17.03 15.65 -14.60
N PRO A 90 18.03 16.45 -14.19
CA PRO A 90 19.22 15.92 -13.56
C PRO A 90 18.92 15.30 -12.20
N ASP A 91 19.69 14.28 -11.81
CA ASP A 91 19.55 13.61 -10.53
C ASP A 91 19.74 14.56 -9.34
N THR A 92 20.56 15.61 -9.50
CA THR A 92 20.81 16.65 -8.48
C THR A 92 19.55 17.32 -7.94
N ILE A 93 18.44 17.29 -8.68
CA ILE A 93 17.17 17.89 -8.25
C ILE A 93 16.06 16.86 -8.04
N THR A 94 16.31 15.56 -8.27
CA THR A 94 15.27 14.50 -8.19
C THR A 94 15.64 13.33 -7.27
N THR A 95 16.82 13.36 -6.65
CA THR A 95 17.34 12.39 -5.68
C THR A 95 17.69 13.11 -4.38
#